data_AF-A0A179DAJ6-F1
#
_entry.id   AF-A0A179DAJ6-F1
#
_cell.length_a   1.000
_cell.length_b   1.000
_cell.length_c   1.000
_cell.angle_alpha   90.00
_cell.angle_beta   90.00
_cell.angle_gamma   90.00
#
_symmetry.space_group_name_H-M   'P 1'
#
loop_
_entity.id
_entity.type
_entity.pdbx_description
1 polymer ?
#
loop_
_entity_poly.entity_id
_entity_poly.type
_entity_poly.pdbx_seq_one_letter_code
_entity_poly.pdbx_strand_id
1 'polypeptide(L)'
;MKHKLKFFTCIIINSLFIIQLSSAQEKVKAIWNLSKNQEVITEGNIKASNQTLSNLMVAGYISSSSQRLLPLDSNWPKENIQNSERYTEYTVKAEKGDLKISSVGMYLSFNSSSAGRVNVSYSVDGKHFKPLQETIELVTGALPKEYKFENLEIKIPKDKTFYLRVYPWTTNVITSKYLVTKEVLIIGTL
;
A
#
# COMPACT_ATOMS: atom_id res chain seq x y z
N MET A 1 63.38 -42.50 45.50
CA MET A 1 63.80 -42.27 44.10
C MET A 1 62.53 -42.13 43.27
N LYS A 2 62.46 -41.03 42.49
CA LYS A 2 61.45 -40.54 41.55
C LYS A 2 60.41 -41.56 41.02
N HIS A 3 59.13 -41.20 41.00
CA HIS A 3 58.40 -40.89 39.76
C HIS A 3 57.03 -40.24 40.05
N LYS A 4 56.90 -38.97 39.65
CA LYS A 4 55.66 -38.19 39.67
C LYS A 4 54.77 -38.63 38.50
N LEU A 5 53.52 -39.00 38.79
CA LEU A 5 52.48 -39.27 37.81
C LEU A 5 52.06 -37.94 37.16
N LYS A 6 52.20 -37.82 35.84
CA LYS A 6 51.90 -36.61 35.09
C LYS A 6 50.39 -36.48 34.87
N PHE A 7 49.83 -35.44 35.46
CA PHE A 7 48.55 -34.82 35.08
C PHE A 7 48.70 -34.18 33.69
N PHE A 8 47.84 -34.49 32.73
CA PHE A 8 47.44 -33.57 31.66
C PHE A 8 46.08 -34.04 31.10
N THR A 9 45.03 -33.62 31.79
CA THR A 9 43.64 -33.78 31.35
C THR A 9 43.36 -32.75 30.27
N CYS A 10 42.78 -33.24 29.18
CA CYS A 10 42.33 -32.52 27.99
C CYS A 10 41.41 -31.34 28.37
N ILE A 11 41.81 -30.10 28.07
CA ILE A 11 40.92 -28.93 28.20
C ILE A 11 40.11 -28.83 26.90
N ILE A 12 38.83 -29.14 27.03
CA ILE A 12 37.82 -29.02 25.98
C ILE A 12 37.61 -27.54 25.64
N ILE A 13 37.71 -27.26 24.34
CA ILE A 13 37.37 -25.99 23.69
C ILE A 13 35.91 -25.65 24.01
N ASN A 14 35.67 -24.51 24.64
CA ASN A 14 34.33 -23.95 24.81
C ASN A 14 34.31 -22.52 24.27
N SER A 15 34.32 -22.42 22.94
CA SER A 15 34.02 -21.19 22.22
C SER A 15 32.51 -20.94 22.32
N LEU A 16 32.10 -20.03 23.21
CA LEU A 16 30.76 -19.46 23.20
C LEU A 16 30.56 -18.73 21.86
N PHE A 17 29.89 -19.39 20.92
CA PHE A 17 29.21 -18.71 19.82
C PHE A 17 28.01 -17.96 20.43
N ILE A 18 28.20 -16.68 20.77
CA ILE A 18 27.09 -15.77 21.03
C ILE A 18 26.46 -15.51 19.66
N ILE A 19 25.43 -16.30 19.32
CA ILE A 19 24.57 -16.01 18.17
C ILE A 19 23.80 -14.74 18.53
N GLN A 20 24.25 -13.60 18.05
CA GLN A 20 23.39 -12.41 18.03
C GLN A 20 22.24 -12.72 17.08
N LEU A 21 21.08 -13.09 17.61
CA LEU A 21 19.82 -13.07 16.86
C LEU A 21 19.51 -11.59 16.57
N SER A 22 20.06 -11.08 15.47
CA SER A 22 19.44 -9.96 14.78
C SER A 22 18.18 -10.51 14.13
N SER A 23 17.00 -10.18 14.66
CA SER A 23 15.76 -10.41 13.94
C SER A 23 15.80 -9.54 12.68
N ALA A 24 16.16 -10.15 11.56
CA ALA A 24 16.06 -9.47 10.27
C ALA A 24 14.59 -9.08 10.07
N GLN A 25 14.34 -7.79 9.84
CA GLN A 25 12.98 -7.30 9.62
C GLN A 25 12.39 -7.98 8.38
N GLU A 26 11.26 -8.66 8.53
CA GLU A 26 10.66 -9.42 7.43
C GLU A 26 9.99 -8.43 6.47
N LYS A 27 10.39 -8.42 5.19
CA LYS A 27 9.72 -7.60 4.18
C LYS A 27 8.37 -8.21 3.83
N VAL A 28 7.35 -7.37 3.77
CA VAL A 28 5.98 -7.76 3.42
C VAL A 28 5.43 -6.86 2.32
N LYS A 29 4.48 -7.38 1.55
CA LYS A 29 3.99 -6.72 0.33
C LYS A 29 2.54 -7.09 0.04
N ALA A 30 1.72 -6.10 -0.27
CA ALA A 30 0.36 -6.29 -0.79
C ALA A 30 0.23 -5.61 -2.17
N ILE A 31 -0.34 -6.32 -3.14
CA ILE A 31 -0.51 -5.87 -4.53
C ILE A 31 -1.96 -6.02 -4.95
N TRP A 32 -2.55 -4.95 -5.46
CA TRP A 32 -3.79 -4.98 -6.23
C TRP A 32 -3.45 -4.68 -7.68
N ASN A 33 -3.40 -5.70 -8.53
CA ASN A 33 -3.07 -5.51 -9.95
C ASN A 33 -4.10 -4.61 -10.68
N LEU A 34 -5.37 -4.73 -10.29
CA LEU A 34 -6.49 -3.98 -10.87
C LEU A 34 -6.61 -4.15 -12.39
N SER A 35 -6.19 -5.30 -12.91
CA SER A 35 -6.23 -5.64 -14.33
C SER A 35 -7.51 -6.34 -14.74
N LYS A 36 -8.12 -7.10 -13.83
CA LYS A 36 -9.31 -7.94 -14.10
C LYS A 36 -10.32 -7.97 -12.97
N ASN A 37 -9.86 -7.73 -11.75
CA ASN A 37 -10.64 -7.77 -10.53
C ASN A 37 -9.99 -6.86 -9.47
N GLN A 38 -10.61 -6.84 -8.29
CA GLN A 38 -10.26 -6.00 -7.14
C GLN A 38 -9.45 -6.77 -6.10
N GLU A 39 -8.95 -7.96 -6.46
CA GLU A 39 -8.30 -8.88 -5.53
C GLU A 39 -6.90 -8.43 -5.16
N VAL A 40 -6.49 -8.79 -3.94
CA VAL A 40 -5.15 -8.57 -3.42
C VAL A 40 -4.32 -9.84 -3.50
N ILE A 41 -3.03 -9.67 -3.78
CA ILE A 41 -2.00 -10.69 -3.62
C ILE A 41 -1.07 -10.22 -2.51
N THR A 42 -0.81 -11.08 -1.52
CA THR A 42 0.06 -10.77 -0.39
C THR A 42 1.30 -11.65 -0.37
N GLU A 43 2.44 -11.07 0.03
CA GLU A 43 3.69 -11.76 0.33
C GLU A 43 4.12 -11.40 1.77
N GLY A 44 4.55 -12.41 2.54
CA GLY A 44 4.91 -12.28 3.96
C GLY A 44 3.72 -12.38 4.93
N ASN A 45 3.99 -12.25 6.23
CA ASN A 45 3.01 -12.46 7.32
C ASN A 45 2.03 -11.28 7.52
N ILE A 46 1.30 -10.90 6.47
CA ILE A 46 0.27 -9.86 6.50
C ILE A 46 -1.07 -10.37 5.96
N LYS A 47 -2.16 -9.69 6.37
CA LYS A 47 -3.47 -9.80 5.74
C LYS A 47 -3.82 -8.49 5.05
N ALA A 48 -4.38 -8.60 3.87
CA ALA A 48 -4.97 -7.49 3.15
C ALA A 48 -6.36 -7.88 2.65
N SER A 49 -7.23 -6.88 2.43
CA SER A 49 -8.56 -7.11 1.84
C SER A 49 -8.58 -6.69 0.38
N ASN A 50 -9.51 -7.25 -0.39
CA ASN A 50 -9.81 -6.76 -1.73
C ASN A 50 -10.14 -5.26 -1.69
N GLN A 51 -9.83 -4.55 -2.78
CA GLN A 51 -10.14 -3.13 -2.91
C GLN A 51 -11.65 -2.91 -2.70
N THR A 52 -12.00 -1.95 -1.86
CA THR A 52 -13.38 -1.47 -1.70
C THR A 52 -13.56 -0.11 -2.36
N LEU A 53 -14.79 0.21 -2.72
CA LEU A 53 -15.18 1.44 -3.39
C LEU A 53 -16.28 2.13 -2.57
N SER A 54 -16.13 3.43 -2.34
CA SER A 54 -17.16 4.29 -1.76
C SER A 54 -17.55 5.34 -2.80
N ASN A 55 -18.85 5.43 -3.12
CA ASN A 55 -19.39 6.31 -4.16
C ASN A 55 -18.67 6.22 -5.53
N LEU A 56 -18.09 5.05 -5.81
CA LEU A 56 -17.43 4.71 -7.06
C LEU A 56 -17.90 3.33 -7.50
N MET A 57 -17.82 3.07 -8.81
CA MET A 57 -18.05 1.75 -9.39
C MET A 57 -16.97 1.40 -10.41
N VAL A 58 -16.75 0.09 -10.61
CA VAL A 58 -15.91 -0.41 -11.69
C VAL A 58 -16.68 -0.34 -13.01
N ALA A 59 -16.22 0.54 -13.91
CA ALA A 59 -16.77 0.69 -15.26
C ALA A 59 -16.12 -0.26 -16.29
N GLY A 60 -15.30 -1.20 -15.83
CA GLY A 60 -14.60 -2.20 -16.63
C GLY A 60 -13.08 -2.07 -16.58
N TYR A 61 -12.40 -2.86 -17.41
CA TYR A 61 -10.95 -2.95 -17.46
C TYR A 61 -10.44 -2.72 -18.88
N ILE A 62 -9.36 -1.96 -19.03
CA ILE A 62 -8.76 -1.65 -20.35
C ILE A 62 -7.88 -2.83 -20.75
N SER A 63 -8.34 -3.69 -21.66
CA SER A 63 -7.59 -4.82 -22.22
C SER A 63 -6.80 -5.62 -21.17
N SER A 64 -7.44 -5.87 -20.02
CA SER A 64 -6.83 -6.55 -18.88
C SER A 64 -5.55 -5.90 -18.32
N SER A 65 -5.41 -4.58 -18.42
CA SER A 65 -4.21 -3.85 -17.98
C SER A 65 -4.45 -2.91 -16.81
N SER A 66 -5.63 -2.26 -16.75
CA SER A 66 -5.97 -1.22 -15.77
C SER A 66 -7.47 -1.19 -15.53
N GLN A 67 -7.88 -0.79 -14.33
CA GLN A 67 -9.28 -0.63 -13.93
C GLN A 67 -9.76 0.77 -14.28
N ARG A 68 -11.00 0.87 -14.77
CA ARG A 68 -11.70 2.14 -14.97
C ARG A 68 -12.73 2.33 -13.87
N LEU A 69 -12.71 3.51 -13.26
CA LEU A 69 -13.64 3.89 -12.21
C LEU A 69 -14.47 5.10 -12.65
N LEU A 70 -15.72 5.10 -12.21
CA LEU A 70 -16.68 6.19 -12.34
C LEU A 70 -17.38 6.44 -11.00
N PRO A 71 -17.91 7.65 -10.77
CA PRO A 71 -18.93 7.87 -9.76
C PRO A 71 -20.18 7.04 -10.08
N LEU A 72 -21.03 6.79 -9.09
CA LEU A 72 -22.20 5.93 -9.24
C LEU A 72 -23.19 6.44 -10.30
N ASP A 73 -23.30 7.76 -10.46
CA ASP A 73 -24.12 8.42 -11.47
C ASP A 73 -23.40 8.62 -12.81
N SER A 74 -22.17 8.10 -12.94
CA SER A 74 -21.29 8.24 -14.11
C SER A 74 -20.88 9.69 -14.47
N ASN A 75 -21.15 10.65 -13.59
CA ASN A 75 -20.82 12.07 -13.80
C ASN A 75 -19.84 12.55 -12.73
N TRP A 76 -18.72 13.10 -13.16
CA TRP A 76 -17.79 13.73 -12.23
C TRP A 76 -18.24 15.19 -12.00
N PRO A 77 -18.57 15.58 -10.75
CA PRO A 77 -18.96 16.94 -10.45
C PRO A 77 -17.74 17.88 -10.46
N LYS A 78 -17.99 19.17 -10.67
CA LYS A 78 -16.97 20.20 -10.38
C LYS A 78 -16.85 20.35 -8.87
N GLU A 79 -15.64 20.19 -8.36
CA GLU A 79 -15.30 20.36 -6.95
C GLU A 79 -14.05 21.22 -6.80
N ASN A 80 -13.90 21.84 -5.64
CA ASN A 80 -12.70 22.61 -5.28
C ASN A 80 -11.76 21.82 -4.36
N ILE A 81 -12.28 20.75 -3.75
CA ILE A 81 -11.56 19.83 -2.87
C ILE A 81 -12.10 18.42 -3.09
N GLN A 82 -11.40 17.41 -2.55
CA GLN A 82 -11.87 16.04 -2.56
C GLN A 82 -13.25 15.89 -1.88
N ASN A 83 -14.10 15.03 -2.42
CA ASN A 83 -15.27 14.51 -1.71
C ASN A 83 -14.83 13.38 -0.75
N SER A 84 -15.03 13.57 0.55
CA SER A 84 -14.60 12.62 1.59
C SER A 84 -15.32 11.27 1.55
N GLU A 85 -16.45 11.17 0.84
CA GLU A 85 -17.23 9.95 0.71
C GLU A 85 -16.94 9.20 -0.61
N ARG A 86 -16.14 9.78 -1.52
CA ARG A 86 -15.81 9.18 -2.81
C ARG A 86 -14.35 8.75 -2.87
N TYR A 87 -14.11 7.44 -2.70
CA TYR A 87 -12.76 6.91 -2.64
C TYR A 87 -12.66 5.43 -3.00
N THR A 88 -11.46 5.01 -3.38
CA THR A 88 -11.04 3.60 -3.29
C THR A 88 -10.35 3.39 -1.94
N GLU A 89 -10.49 2.21 -1.34
CA GLU A 89 -9.81 1.87 -0.09
C GLU A 89 -9.08 0.52 -0.20
N TYR A 90 -7.89 0.49 0.40
CA TYR A 90 -7.01 -0.67 0.50
C TYR A 90 -6.58 -0.84 1.94
N THR A 91 -6.60 -2.06 2.46
CA THR A 91 -6.27 -2.32 3.86
C THR A 91 -5.18 -3.36 3.99
N VAL A 92 -4.27 -3.14 4.94
CA VAL A 92 -3.19 -4.07 5.28
C VAL A 92 -3.04 -4.13 6.79
N LYS A 93 -2.85 -5.31 7.36
CA LYS A 93 -2.48 -5.49 8.76
C LYS A 93 -1.48 -6.62 8.93
N ALA A 94 -0.65 -6.55 9.97
CA ALA A 94 0.19 -7.66 10.38
C ALA A 94 -0.65 -8.86 10.83
N GLU A 95 -0.18 -10.08 10.54
CA GLU A 95 -0.69 -11.26 11.24
C GLU A 95 -0.08 -11.41 12.64
N LYS A 96 1.15 -10.92 12.82
CA LYS A 96 1.89 -10.94 14.10
C LYS A 96 2.78 -9.70 14.20
N GLY A 97 2.94 -9.20 15.43
CA GLY A 97 3.80 -8.06 15.71
C GLY A 97 3.25 -6.74 15.17
N ASP A 98 4.11 -5.73 15.18
CA ASP A 98 3.84 -4.42 14.59
C ASP A 98 4.22 -4.45 13.09
N LEU A 99 3.57 -3.61 12.30
CA LEU A 99 3.90 -3.41 10.90
C LEU A 99 4.37 -1.98 10.70
N LYS A 100 5.47 -1.81 9.95
CA LYS A 100 5.94 -0.51 9.51
C LYS A 100 5.79 -0.40 8.00
N ILE A 101 4.91 0.50 7.52
CA ILE A 101 4.76 0.77 6.09
C ILE A 101 5.89 1.70 5.64
N SER A 102 6.64 1.28 4.62
CA SER A 102 7.81 1.98 4.10
C SER A 102 7.58 2.59 2.71
N SER A 103 6.66 2.03 1.92
CA SER A 103 6.24 2.68 0.69
C SER A 103 4.83 2.32 0.24
N VAL A 104 4.25 3.23 -0.53
CA VAL A 104 3.00 3.07 -1.25
C VAL A 104 3.25 3.49 -2.70
N GLY A 105 2.81 2.67 -3.67
CA GLY A 105 2.90 2.96 -5.10
C GLY A 105 1.56 2.71 -5.78
N MET A 106 1.27 3.46 -6.83
CA MET A 106 0.09 3.26 -7.67
C MET A 106 0.26 3.93 -9.03
N TYR A 107 -0.42 3.41 -10.05
CA TYR A 107 -0.49 4.04 -11.36
C TYR A 107 -1.86 4.69 -11.55
N LEU A 108 -1.88 5.99 -11.84
CA LEU A 108 -3.12 6.75 -12.04
C LEU A 108 -3.08 7.61 -13.31
N SER A 109 -4.22 7.72 -13.98
CA SER A 109 -4.51 8.79 -14.95
C SER A 109 -5.98 9.13 -14.95
N PHE A 110 -6.33 10.24 -15.59
CA PHE A 110 -7.70 10.55 -15.93
C PHE A 110 -7.88 10.45 -17.45
N ASN A 111 -8.65 9.46 -17.90
CA ASN A 111 -8.77 9.20 -19.33
C ASN A 111 -9.50 10.36 -20.03
N SER A 112 -8.76 11.08 -20.88
CA SER A 112 -9.25 12.15 -21.74
C SER A 112 -9.79 13.38 -21.01
N SER A 113 -9.17 13.75 -19.87
CA SER A 113 -9.44 15.00 -19.15
C SER A 113 -8.22 15.44 -18.34
N SER A 114 -7.93 16.75 -18.36
CA SER A 114 -6.92 17.38 -17.48
C SER A 114 -7.50 17.87 -16.15
N ALA A 115 -8.82 17.78 -15.96
CA ALA A 115 -9.50 18.23 -14.75
C ALA A 115 -9.30 17.28 -13.55
N GLY A 116 -8.77 16.08 -13.79
CA GLY A 116 -8.61 15.04 -12.78
C GLY A 116 -7.60 15.43 -11.69
N ARG A 117 -8.02 15.23 -10.44
CA ARG A 117 -7.21 15.42 -9.23
C ARG A 117 -7.38 14.21 -8.33
N VAL A 118 -6.34 13.90 -7.55
CA VAL A 118 -6.45 12.91 -6.47
C VAL A 118 -5.78 13.41 -5.21
N ASN A 119 -6.35 13.03 -4.09
CA ASN A 119 -5.68 13.07 -2.80
C ASN A 119 -5.48 11.64 -2.33
N VAL A 120 -4.26 11.31 -1.91
CA VAL A 120 -3.91 10.00 -1.36
C VAL A 120 -3.65 10.17 0.12
N SER A 121 -4.37 9.44 0.95
CA SER A 121 -4.27 9.57 2.40
C SER A 121 -4.28 8.21 3.07
N TYR A 122 -3.73 8.15 4.28
CA TYR A 122 -3.74 6.94 5.09
C TYR A 122 -4.34 7.16 6.47
N SER A 123 -4.74 6.07 7.12
CA SER A 123 -5.18 6.05 8.50
C SER A 123 -4.70 4.79 9.22
N VAL A 124 -4.59 4.87 10.54
CA VAL A 124 -4.31 3.73 11.44
C VAL A 124 -5.49 3.39 12.36
N ASP A 125 -6.56 4.19 12.31
CA ASP A 125 -7.79 4.02 13.08
C ASP A 125 -9.05 3.90 12.20
N GLY A 126 -8.89 4.06 10.88
CA GLY A 126 -9.97 4.00 9.89
C GLY A 126 -10.89 5.23 9.90
N LYS A 127 -10.58 6.27 10.68
CA LYS A 127 -11.43 7.45 10.90
C LYS A 127 -10.72 8.73 10.51
N HIS A 128 -9.51 8.93 11.02
CA HIS A 128 -8.72 10.13 10.77
C HIS A 128 -7.68 9.84 9.69
N PHE A 129 -7.86 10.45 8.53
CA PHE A 129 -6.99 10.27 7.38
C PHE A 129 -6.00 11.42 7.26
N LYS A 130 -4.72 11.08 7.09
CA LYS A 130 -3.61 12.01 6.88
C LYS A 130 -3.14 11.93 5.43
N PRO A 131 -2.96 13.06 4.73
CA PRO A 131 -2.44 13.04 3.37
C PRO A 131 -1.02 12.47 3.34
N LEU A 132 -0.72 11.64 2.35
CA LEU A 132 0.67 11.23 2.06
C LEU A 132 1.45 12.35 1.38
N GLN A 133 0.74 13.26 0.70
CA GLN A 133 1.27 14.49 0.11
C GLN A 133 0.13 15.43 -0.28
N GLU A 134 0.48 16.59 -0.83
CA GLU A 134 -0.44 17.52 -1.48
C GLU A 134 -1.24 16.89 -2.64
N THR A 135 -2.34 17.52 -3.01
CA THR A 135 -3.17 17.11 -4.15
C THR A 135 -2.33 16.90 -5.41
N ILE A 136 -2.58 15.77 -6.07
CA ILE A 136 -1.92 15.40 -7.33
C ILE A 136 -2.81 15.82 -8.50
N GLU A 137 -2.22 16.51 -9.46
CA GLU A 137 -2.81 16.67 -10.79
C GLU A 137 -2.54 15.42 -11.63
N LEU A 138 -3.62 14.78 -12.11
CA LEU A 138 -3.48 13.55 -12.87
C LEU A 138 -3.13 13.86 -14.33
N VAL A 139 -2.24 13.04 -14.89
CA VAL A 139 -2.00 13.01 -16.33
C VAL A 139 -3.27 12.61 -17.08
N THR A 140 -3.44 13.16 -18.28
CA THR A 140 -4.55 12.81 -19.18
C THR A 140 -4.19 11.60 -20.04
N GLY A 141 -5.15 10.68 -20.22
CA GLY A 141 -5.05 9.56 -21.16
C GLY A 141 -5.30 8.19 -20.55
N ALA A 142 -5.31 7.17 -21.40
CA ALA A 142 -5.60 5.79 -21.00
C ALA A 142 -4.42 5.07 -20.33
N LEU A 143 -3.18 5.58 -20.51
CA LEU A 143 -1.98 5.04 -19.89
C LEU A 143 -1.72 5.78 -18.57
N PRO A 144 -1.82 5.09 -17.42
CA PRO A 144 -1.60 5.71 -16.12
C PRO A 144 -0.12 5.94 -15.85
N LYS A 145 0.20 7.02 -15.12
CA LYS A 145 1.56 7.34 -14.64
C LYS A 145 1.75 6.79 -13.22
N GLU A 146 2.95 6.33 -12.91
CA GLU A 146 3.32 5.92 -11.54
C GLU A 146 3.41 7.12 -10.59
N TYR A 147 2.83 6.94 -9.40
CA TYR A 147 3.00 7.79 -8.23
C TYR A 147 3.49 6.92 -7.08
N LYS A 148 4.62 7.31 -6.49
CA LYS A 148 5.30 6.53 -5.45
C LYS A 148 5.59 7.42 -4.24
N PHE A 149 5.26 6.92 -3.07
CA PHE A 149 5.51 7.52 -1.77
C PHE A 149 6.51 6.62 -1.05
N GLU A 150 7.75 7.07 -0.92
CA GLU A 150 8.85 6.30 -0.35
C GLU A 150 9.31 6.87 0.99
N ASN A 151 10.16 6.13 1.70
CA ASN A 151 10.72 6.51 3.00
C ASN A 151 9.62 6.83 4.04
N LEU A 152 8.50 6.11 3.96
CA LEU A 152 7.44 6.22 4.94
C LEU A 152 7.86 5.55 6.26
N GLU A 153 7.46 6.15 7.37
CA GLU A 153 7.76 5.69 8.72
C GLU A 153 6.45 5.41 9.50
N ILE A 154 5.45 4.87 8.81
CA ILE A 154 4.10 4.72 9.35
C ILE A 154 4.03 3.42 10.16
N LYS A 155 3.96 3.57 11.49
CA LYS A 155 3.84 2.46 12.43
C LYS A 155 2.38 2.04 12.61
N ILE A 156 2.13 0.76 12.44
CA ILE A 156 0.84 0.09 12.62
C ILE A 156 1.02 -0.88 13.79
N PRO A 157 0.52 -0.54 14.98
CA PRO A 157 0.60 -1.44 16.11
C PRO A 157 -0.07 -2.77 15.80
N LYS A 158 0.34 -3.82 16.50
CA LYS A 158 -0.32 -5.12 16.47
C LYS A 158 -1.84 -4.97 16.57
N ASP A 159 -2.55 -5.78 15.78
CA ASP A 159 -4.01 -5.83 15.70
C ASP A 159 -4.68 -4.53 15.18
N LYS A 160 -3.89 -3.54 14.73
CA LYS A 160 -4.38 -2.39 13.96
C LYS A 160 -4.25 -2.63 12.46
N THR A 161 -4.97 -1.82 11.71
CA THR A 161 -5.03 -1.89 10.26
C THR A 161 -4.53 -0.58 9.68
N PHE A 162 -3.65 -0.67 8.71
CA PHE A 162 -3.36 0.41 7.79
C PHE A 162 -4.48 0.53 6.77
N TYR A 163 -5.04 1.72 6.64
CA TYR A 163 -6.04 2.07 5.62
C TYR A 163 -5.40 3.06 4.66
N LEU A 164 -5.43 2.77 3.38
CA LEU A 164 -5.06 3.70 2.31
C LEU A 164 -6.32 4.08 1.55
N ARG A 165 -6.56 5.37 1.36
CA ARG A 165 -7.64 5.89 0.52
C ARG A 165 -7.12 6.77 -0.59
N VAL A 166 -7.67 6.58 -1.78
CA VAL A 166 -7.46 7.45 -2.94
C VAL A 166 -8.78 8.16 -3.23
N TYR A 167 -8.79 9.48 -3.12
CA TYR A 167 -9.96 10.33 -3.28
C TYR A 167 -9.90 11.06 -4.63
N PRO A 168 -10.54 10.54 -5.68
CA PRO A 168 -10.59 11.22 -6.96
C PRO A 168 -11.65 12.32 -6.99
N TRP A 169 -11.30 13.44 -7.61
CA TRP A 169 -12.18 14.57 -7.83
C TRP A 169 -11.78 15.33 -9.09
N THR A 170 -12.62 16.27 -9.51
CA THR A 170 -12.43 17.01 -10.76
C THR A 170 -12.71 18.49 -10.60
N THR A 171 -11.90 19.32 -11.26
CA THR A 171 -12.05 20.79 -11.24
C THR A 171 -13.14 21.32 -12.18
N ASN A 172 -13.74 20.44 -12.99
CA ASN A 172 -14.81 20.72 -13.95
C ASN A 172 -15.82 19.57 -13.97
N VAL A 173 -17.06 19.87 -14.36
CA VAL A 173 -18.05 18.82 -14.64
C VAL A 173 -17.61 18.07 -15.89
N ILE A 174 -17.41 16.76 -15.78
CA ILE A 174 -17.04 15.90 -16.91
C ILE A 174 -17.83 14.59 -16.90
N THR A 175 -18.23 14.15 -18.08
CA THR A 175 -19.03 12.94 -18.29
C THR A 175 -18.29 11.97 -19.19
N SER A 176 -18.56 10.67 -19.04
CA SER A 176 -17.95 9.60 -19.86
C SER A 176 -16.41 9.59 -19.85
N LYS A 177 -15.80 10.11 -18.78
CA LYS A 177 -14.35 10.09 -18.53
C LYS A 177 -14.07 9.22 -17.32
N TYR A 178 -12.98 8.47 -17.35
CA TYR A 178 -12.68 7.46 -16.35
C TYR A 178 -11.45 7.84 -15.55
N LEU A 179 -11.51 7.66 -14.23
CA LEU A 179 -10.29 7.45 -13.48
C LEU A 179 -9.72 6.10 -13.89
N VAL A 180 -8.47 6.06 -14.31
CA VAL A 180 -7.76 4.83 -14.61
C VAL A 180 -6.79 4.55 -13.49
N THR A 181 -6.88 3.37 -12.90
CA THR A 181 -6.01 2.92 -11.81
C THR A 181 -5.43 1.55 -12.13
N LYS A 182 -4.16 1.35 -11.80
CA LYS A 182 -3.43 0.10 -11.99
C LYS A 182 -2.44 -0.09 -10.85
N GLU A 183 -2.23 -1.35 -10.47
CA GLU A 183 -1.12 -1.80 -9.62
C GLU A 183 -0.92 -0.92 -8.38
N VAL A 184 -1.79 -1.07 -7.39
CA VAL A 184 -1.56 -0.49 -6.07
C VAL A 184 -0.65 -1.42 -5.29
N LEU A 185 0.44 -0.89 -4.78
CA LEU A 185 1.50 -1.60 -4.10
C LEU A 185 1.73 -0.98 -2.73
N ILE A 186 1.66 -1.79 -1.68
CA ILE A 186 2.00 -1.38 -0.32
C ILE A 186 3.13 -2.28 0.16
N ILE A 187 4.24 -1.68 0.56
CA ILE A 187 5.42 -2.38 1.09
C ILE A 187 5.64 -1.95 2.53
N GLY A 188 5.99 -2.92 3.36
CA GLY A 188 6.38 -2.68 4.73
C GLY A 188 7.32 -3.73 5.25
N THR A 189 7.54 -3.68 6.55
CA THR A 189 8.37 -4.61 7.29
C THR A 189 7.74 -4.93 8.65
N LEU A 190 7.84 -6.18 9.08
CA LEU A 190 7.48 -6.62 10.44
C LEU A 190 8.72 -6.56 11.33
#